data_AF-A0A151X5K8-F1
#
_entry.id   AF-A0A151X5K8-F1
#
_cell.length_a   1.000
_cell.length_b   1.000
_cell.length_c   1.000
_cell.angle_alpha   90.00
_cell.angle_beta   90.00
_cell.angle_gamma   90.00
#
_symmetry.space_group_name_H-M   'P 1'
#
loop_
_entity.id
_entity.type
_entity.pdbx_description
1 polymer ?
#
loop_
_entity_poly.entity_id
_entity_poly.type
_entity_poly.pdbx_seq_one_letter_code
_entity_poly.pdbx_strand_id
1 'polypeptide(L)'
;VNECEESSPCGAESECVNTEGSYECRCHVGYRMDPAHGCVDVNECIGGDACAANARYVNECERNPCGENAECIDTVGSFACSCKTDYTGDPFKECSG
;
A
#
# COMPACT_ATOMS: atom_id res chain seq x y z
N VAL A 1 6.42 -30.94 14.28
CA VAL A 1 7.19 -30.59 13.07
C VAL A 1 6.86 -29.15 12.74
N ASN A 2 7.84 -28.36 12.26
CA ASN A 2 7.61 -27.00 11.80
C ASN A 2 8.03 -26.90 10.35
N GLU A 3 7.06 -27.12 9.49
CA GLU A 3 7.23 -27.20 8.05
C GLU A 3 7.75 -25.87 7.48
N CYS A 4 7.45 -24.74 8.14
CA CYS A 4 7.94 -23.42 7.75
C CYS A 4 9.45 -23.21 7.99
N GLU A 5 10.04 -23.90 8.97
CA GLU A 5 11.47 -23.79 9.29
C GLU A 5 12.31 -24.86 8.57
N GLU A 6 11.72 -26.01 8.23
CA GLU A 6 12.44 -27.10 7.59
C GLU A 6 12.45 -27.02 6.06
N SER A 7 11.40 -26.47 5.45
CA SER A 7 11.31 -26.32 4.01
C SER A 7 10.44 -25.11 3.72
N SER A 8 10.99 -23.97 3.29
CA SER A 8 10.17 -22.79 2.92
C SER A 8 9.13 -23.17 1.87
N PRO A 9 7.89 -23.51 2.26
CA PRO A 9 7.02 -24.30 1.38
C PRO A 9 6.05 -23.39 0.62
N CYS A 10 6.00 -22.12 1.01
CA CYS A 10 5.17 -21.08 0.45
C CYS A 10 5.94 -20.31 -0.64
N GLY A 11 5.20 -19.85 -1.65
CA GLY A 11 5.76 -19.09 -2.77
C GLY A 11 6.17 -17.67 -2.37
N ALA A 12 6.66 -16.91 -3.35
CA ALA A 12 6.96 -15.49 -3.15
C ALA A 12 5.72 -14.69 -2.67
N GLU A 13 5.95 -13.60 -1.95
CA GLU A 13 4.90 -12.70 -1.41
C GLU A 13 3.90 -13.40 -0.47
N SER A 14 4.35 -14.44 0.23
CA SER A 14 3.53 -15.18 1.19
C SER A 14 4.31 -15.55 2.46
N GLU A 15 3.61 -15.52 3.59
CA GLU A 15 4.08 -16.01 4.88
C GLU A 15 3.64 -17.46 5.09
N CYS A 16 4.56 -18.29 5.59
CA CYS A 16 4.23 -19.63 6.06
C CYS A 16 3.77 -19.56 7.51
N VAL A 17 2.59 -20.10 7.78
CA VAL A 17 1.99 -20.20 9.11
C VAL A 17 1.94 -21.68 9.49
N ASN A 18 2.75 -22.07 10.47
CA ASN A 18 2.75 -23.45 10.95
C ASN A 18 1.48 -23.74 11.75
N THR A 19 0.86 -24.89 11.51
CA THR A 19 -0.35 -25.34 12.23
C THR A 19 -0.13 -26.72 12.84
N GLU A 20 -1.01 -27.14 13.75
CA GLU A 20 -0.88 -28.46 14.36
C GLU A 20 -1.17 -29.56 13.33
N GLY A 21 -0.10 -30.21 12.83
CA GLY A 21 -0.17 -31.31 11.87
C GLY A 21 -0.11 -30.90 10.39
N SER A 22 0.09 -29.61 10.08
CA SER A 22 0.25 -29.10 8.70
C SER A 22 0.81 -27.66 8.72
N TYR A 23 0.88 -27.00 7.57
CA TYR A 23 1.10 -25.56 7.44
C TYR A 23 0.06 -24.91 6.52
N GLU A 24 -0.08 -23.59 6.63
CA GLU A 24 -0.84 -22.74 5.71
C GLU A 24 0.07 -21.66 5.11
N CYS A 25 -0.18 -21.29 3.85
CA CYS A 25 0.48 -20.14 3.23
C CYS A 25 -0.51 -18.97 3.15
N ARG A 26 -0.14 -17.83 3.73
CA ARG A 26 -0.94 -16.60 3.66
C ARG A 26 -0.23 -15.56 2.83
N CYS A 27 -0.96 -14.93 1.91
CA CYS A 27 -0.38 -13.84 1.14
C CYS A 27 -0.12 -12.63 2.06
N HIS A 28 0.95 -11.89 1.78
CA HIS A 28 1.19 -10.63 2.47
C HIS A 28 0.06 -9.62 2.18
N VAL A 29 -0.03 -8.60 3.03
CA VAL A 29 -1.00 -7.50 2.85
C VAL A 29 -0.82 -6.88 1.45
N GLY A 30 -1.92 -6.69 0.72
CA GLY A 30 -1.91 -6.25 -0.68
C GLY A 30 -1.83 -7.38 -1.70
N TYR A 31 -1.81 -8.64 -1.29
CA TYR A 31 -1.82 -9.81 -2.17
C TYR A 31 -2.99 -10.75 -1.87
N ARG A 32 -3.51 -11.40 -2.91
CA ARG A 32 -4.56 -12.42 -2.81
C ARG A 32 -4.05 -13.72 -3.41
N MET A 33 -4.52 -14.83 -2.86
CA MET A 33 -4.19 -16.14 -3.41
C MET A 33 -4.95 -16.36 -4.72
N ASP A 34 -4.20 -16.62 -5.78
CA ASP A 34 -4.67 -17.04 -7.10
C ASP A 34 -4.32 -18.52 -7.31
N PRO A 35 -5.30 -19.38 -7.66
CA PRO A 35 -5.06 -20.82 -7.81
C PRO A 35 -4.04 -21.19 -8.91
N ALA A 36 -3.82 -20.31 -9.90
CA ALA A 36 -2.92 -20.57 -11.02
C ALA A 36 -1.53 -19.94 -10.82
N HIS A 37 -1.44 -18.83 -10.09
CA HIS A 37 -0.22 -18.03 -10.00
C HIS A 37 0.33 -17.83 -8.58
N GLY A 38 -0.33 -18.38 -7.55
CA GLY A 38 0.07 -18.16 -6.15
C GLY A 38 -0.40 -16.79 -5.65
N CYS A 39 0.36 -16.15 -4.76
CA CYS A 39 -0.01 -14.83 -4.28
C CYS A 39 0.21 -13.76 -5.37
N VAL A 40 -0.88 -13.19 -5.85
CA VAL A 40 -0.88 -12.12 -6.85
C VAL A 40 -1.28 -10.81 -6.19
N ASP A 41 -0.69 -9.73 -6.67
CA ASP A 41 -1.01 -8.37 -6.25
C ASP A 41 -2.51 -8.11 -6.38
N VAL A 42 -3.13 -7.68 -5.28
CA VAL A 42 -4.50 -7.20 -5.31
C VAL A 42 -4.44 -5.82 -5.94
N ASN A 43 -5.03 -5.68 -7.11
CA ASN A 43 -5.30 -4.36 -7.63
C ASN A 43 -6.61 -3.86 -7.00
N GLU A 44 -6.53 -3.16 -5.86
CA GLU A 44 -7.69 -2.59 -5.18
C GLU A 44 -8.44 -1.55 -6.04
N CYS A 45 -7.85 -1.12 -7.16
CA CYS A 45 -8.51 -0.22 -8.12
C CYS A 45 -9.54 -0.93 -9.02
N ILE A 46 -9.50 -2.27 -9.12
CA ILE A 46 -10.44 -3.06 -9.92
C ILE A 46 -11.53 -3.62 -9.01
N GLY A 47 -12.37 -2.74 -8.45
CA GLY A 47 -13.40 -3.15 -7.48
C GLY A 47 -14.48 -2.11 -7.17
N GLY A 48 -14.41 -0.91 -7.72
CA GLY A 48 -15.48 0.10 -7.65
C GLY A 48 -15.58 0.88 -6.34
N ASP A 49 -15.04 0.38 -5.22
CA ASP A 49 -14.99 1.10 -3.96
C ASP A 49 -13.58 1.04 -3.37
N ALA A 50 -12.94 2.20 -3.32
CA ALA A 50 -11.64 2.47 -2.73
C ALA A 50 -10.41 1.86 -3.45
N CYS A 51 -9.93 2.61 -4.45
CA CYS A 51 -8.55 3.08 -4.36
C CYS A 51 -8.41 3.78 -2.99
N ALA A 52 -8.20 3.01 -1.91
CA ALA A 52 -7.86 3.59 -0.63
C ALA A 52 -6.69 4.54 -0.90
N ALA A 53 -6.67 5.71 -0.27
CA ALA A 53 -5.62 6.72 -0.45
C ALA A 53 -4.21 6.25 0.01
N ASN A 54 -4.01 4.93 0.08
CA ASN A 54 -2.78 4.24 0.42
C ASN A 54 -2.44 3.10 -0.56
N ALA A 55 -3.07 3.04 -1.74
CA ALA A 55 -2.70 2.07 -2.77
C ALA A 55 -1.31 2.44 -3.33
N ARG A 56 -0.41 1.45 -3.40
CA ARG A 56 1.04 1.65 -3.63
C ARG A 56 1.41 2.47 -4.86
N TYR A 57 0.53 2.50 -5.87
CA TYR A 57 0.76 3.14 -7.17
C TYR A 57 -0.35 4.13 -7.58
N VAL A 58 -1.15 4.59 -6.62
CA VAL A 58 -2.14 5.64 -6.88
C VAL A 58 -1.50 6.99 -6.64
N ASN A 59 -1.47 7.84 -7.66
CA ASN A 59 -1.04 9.24 -7.50
C ASN A 59 -2.21 10.04 -6.90
N GLU A 60 -2.17 10.35 -5.61
CA GLU A 60 -3.22 11.14 -4.96
C GLU A 60 -3.18 12.63 -5.34
N CYS A 61 -2.06 13.14 -5.87
CA CYS A 61 -1.90 14.53 -6.27
C CYS A 61 -2.80 14.92 -7.46
N GLU A 62 -3.25 13.97 -8.28
CA GLU A 62 -4.23 14.20 -9.35
C GLU A 62 -5.58 14.73 -8.83
N ARG A 63 -5.90 14.47 -7.55
CA ARG A 63 -7.12 14.97 -6.90
C ARG A 63 -6.94 16.34 -6.23
N ASN A 64 -5.74 16.90 -6.35
CA ASN A 64 -5.33 18.15 -5.73
C ASN A 64 -5.67 18.23 -4.23
N PRO A 65 -5.10 17.33 -3.39
CA PRO A 65 -5.50 17.17 -1.99
C PRO A 65 -4.87 18.20 -1.04
N CYS A 66 -3.96 19.06 -1.52
CA CYS A 66 -3.21 20.00 -0.69
C CYS A 66 -3.85 21.39 -0.65
N GLY A 67 -3.51 22.14 0.40
CA GLY A 67 -4.01 23.50 0.63
C GLY A 67 -3.46 24.54 -0.34
N GLU A 68 -4.03 25.75 -0.30
CA GLU A 68 -3.55 26.88 -1.09
C GLU A 68 -2.07 27.19 -0.79
N ASN A 69 -1.30 27.51 -1.83
CA ASN A 69 0.15 27.70 -1.76
C ASN A 69 0.97 26.50 -1.23
N ALA A 70 0.41 25.29 -1.24
CA ALA A 70 1.15 24.05 -1.02
C ALA A 70 1.48 23.33 -2.35
N GLU A 71 2.49 22.47 -2.32
CA GLU A 71 2.84 21.50 -3.35
C GLU A 71 2.51 20.08 -2.86
N CYS A 72 1.97 19.25 -3.75
CA CYS A 72 1.70 17.84 -3.48
C CYS A 72 2.87 16.99 -3.94
N ILE A 73 3.26 16.03 -3.11
CA ILE A 73 4.35 15.09 -3.34
C ILE A 73 3.77 13.68 -3.22
N ASP A 74 3.73 12.97 -4.34
CA ASP A 74 3.30 11.58 -4.40
C ASP A 74 4.35 10.67 -3.76
N THR A 75 3.91 9.73 -2.92
CA THR A 75 4.80 8.80 -2.21
C THR A 75 4.30 7.37 -2.35
N VAL A 76 5.17 6.38 -2.14
CA VAL A 76 4.77 4.98 -2.28
C VAL A 76 3.73 4.63 -1.22
N GLY A 77 2.47 4.47 -1.66
CA GLY A 77 1.33 4.15 -0.80
C GLY A 77 0.77 5.33 0.01
N SER A 78 1.06 6.60 -0.35
CA SER A 78 0.37 7.79 0.20
C SER A 78 0.82 9.07 -0.53
N PHE A 79 0.49 10.24 0.01
CA PHE A 79 0.99 11.54 -0.45
C PHE A 79 1.39 12.45 0.71
N ALA A 80 2.20 13.47 0.42
CA ALA A 80 2.55 14.53 1.35
C ALA A 80 2.24 15.90 0.73
N CYS A 81 1.91 16.87 1.58
CA CYS A 81 1.79 18.27 1.20
C CYS A 81 2.90 19.08 1.86
N SER A 82 3.54 19.98 1.12
CA SER A 82 4.56 20.91 1.62
C SER A 82 4.22 22.34 1.21
N CYS A 83 4.51 23.34 2.03
CA CYS A 83 4.35 24.73 1.61
C CYS A 83 5.37 25.08 0.51
N LYS A 84 4.95 25.86 -0.49
CA LYS A 84 5.85 26.40 -1.52
C LYS A 84 6.92 27.29 -0.88
N THR A 85 8.01 27.53 -1.61
CA THR A 85 9.09 28.43 -1.19
C THR A 85 8.53 29.77 -0.73
N ASP A 86 9.03 30.26 0.41
CA ASP A 86 8.61 31.49 1.10
C ASP A 86 7.20 31.48 1.74
N TYR A 87 6.48 30.36 1.73
CA TYR A 87 5.22 30.20 2.46
C TYR A 87 5.38 29.32 3.71
N THR A 88 4.58 29.58 4.74
CA THR A 88 4.50 28.80 5.98
C THR A 88 3.05 28.61 6.42
N GLY A 89 2.73 27.50 7.09
CA GLY A 89 1.36 27.22 7.52
C GLY A 89 1.05 25.72 7.59
N ASP A 90 -0.23 25.38 7.39
CA ASP A 90 -0.70 24.00 7.33
C ASP A 90 -0.84 23.60 5.85
N PRO A 91 0.06 22.77 5.30
CA PRO A 91 0.07 22.45 3.87
C PRO A 91 -1.15 21.64 3.41
N PHE A 92 -1.99 21.12 4.32
CA PHE A 92 -3.26 20.48 3.99
C PHE A 92 -4.46 21.45 4.00
N LYS A 93 -4.26 22.70 4.42
CA LYS A 93 -5.31 23.72 4.46
C LYS A 93 -4.92 24.97 3.69
N GLU A 94 -3.83 25.60 4.10
CA GLU A 94 -3.37 26.87 3.56
C GLU A 94 -1.95 27.17 4.06
N CYS A 95 -1.10 27.62 3.14
CA CYS A 95 0.18 28.24 3.43
C CYS A 95 0.14 29.75 3.12
N SER A 96 0.78 30.55 3.97
CA SER A 96 0.79 32.02 3.93
C SER A 96 2.24 32.55 4.01
N GLY A 97 2.54 33.65 3.30
CA GLY A 97 3.86 34.27 3.20
C GLY A 97 3.90 35.72 3.66
#